data_AF-A0A9D8N7X8-F1
#
_entry.id   AF-A0A9D8N7X8-F1
#
_cell.length_a   1.000
_cell.length_b   1.000
_cell.length_c   1.000
_cell.angle_alpha   90.00
_cell.angle_beta   90.00
_cell.angle_gamma   90.00
#
_symmetry.space_group_name_H-M   'P 1'
#
loop_
_entity.id
_entity.type
_entity.pdbx_description
1 polymer ?
#
loop_
_entity_poly.entity_id
_entity_poly.type
_entity_poly.pdbx_seq_one_letter_code
_entity_poly.pdbx_strand_id
1 'polypeptide(L)'
;MKTVKFFFVSLICLMVFSATAQDYVDLGLPSGTLWKDRNEPYFYTYAEAVSAFGSRLPTRLQLEELVVKCDWEYMEDGYRVIGPNGNSIFLPADGYRDSEGKIMSQGFYASSLYWSSTPSGSDSAWFLYISPANGVHNIDDSMTRDFGFYVRLVQ
;
A
#
# COMPACT_ATOMS: atom_id res chain seq x y z
N MET A 1 -23.73 14.28 65.09
CA MET A 1 -24.07 14.99 63.83
C MET A 1 -23.03 14.66 62.77
N LYS A 2 -23.48 13.94 61.72
CA LYS A 2 -22.98 13.80 60.34
C LYS A 2 -21.48 13.57 60.12
N THR A 3 -21.13 12.29 59.99
CA THR A 3 -19.94 11.78 59.28
C THR A 3 -20.04 12.15 57.80
N VAL A 4 -19.07 12.89 57.26
CA VAL A 4 -18.97 13.19 55.83
C VAL A 4 -18.20 12.05 55.16
N LYS A 5 -18.86 11.31 54.27
CA LYS A 5 -18.21 10.32 53.39
C LYS A 5 -17.70 11.05 52.15
N PHE A 6 -16.38 11.08 51.97
CA PHE A 6 -15.77 11.47 50.69
C PHE A 6 -15.96 10.34 49.69
N PHE A 7 -16.76 10.58 48.65
CA PHE A 7 -16.78 9.73 47.46
C PHE A 7 -15.66 10.20 46.53
N PHE A 8 -14.62 9.37 46.38
CA PHE A 8 -13.71 9.47 45.24
C PHE A 8 -14.46 8.96 44.01
N VAL A 9 -15.00 9.87 43.20
CA VAL A 9 -15.38 9.53 41.83
C VAL A 9 -14.10 9.45 41.04
N SER A 10 -13.58 8.23 40.89
CA SER A 10 -12.48 7.94 39.96
C SER A 10 -13.00 8.23 38.56
N LEU A 11 -12.55 9.35 37.98
CA LEU A 11 -12.72 9.64 36.57
C LEU A 11 -11.80 8.68 35.82
N ILE A 12 -12.26 7.45 35.62
CA ILE A 12 -11.67 6.56 34.62
C ILE A 12 -12.04 7.20 33.28
N CYS A 13 -11.15 8.06 32.80
CA CYS A 13 -11.09 8.42 31.40
C CYS A 13 -10.89 7.08 30.68
N LEU A 14 -12.00 6.50 30.20
CA LEU A 14 -11.98 5.41 29.25
C LEU A 14 -11.21 5.95 28.06
N MET A 15 -9.91 5.70 28.05
CA MET A 15 -9.13 5.71 26.82
C MET A 15 -9.82 4.67 25.95
N VAL A 16 -10.70 5.15 25.08
CA VAL A 16 -11.13 4.38 23.92
C VAL A 16 -9.82 4.14 23.17
N PHE A 17 -9.23 2.97 23.37
CA PHE A 17 -8.27 2.45 22.43
C PHE A 17 -9.06 2.26 21.15
N SER A 18 -9.06 3.30 20.31
CA SER A 18 -9.46 3.20 18.92
C SER A 18 -8.54 2.14 18.32
N ALA A 19 -9.11 0.98 18.00
CA ALA A 19 -8.42 -0.04 17.24
C ALA A 19 -8.08 0.59 15.89
N THR A 20 -6.82 1.03 15.75
CA THR A 20 -6.14 1.48 14.54
C THR A 20 -7.05 2.19 13.55
N ALA A 21 -7.17 3.51 13.63
CA ALA A 21 -7.36 4.26 12.39
C ALA A 21 -6.20 3.83 11.49
N GLN A 22 -6.50 3.05 10.46
CA GLN A 22 -5.49 2.61 9.52
C GLN A 22 -5.15 3.87 8.73
N ASP A 23 -3.98 4.47 8.98
CA ASP A 23 -3.71 5.82 8.52
C ASP A 23 -3.63 5.83 6.98
N TYR A 24 -4.67 6.40 6.35
CA TYR A 24 -4.68 6.71 4.93
C TYR A 24 -4.18 8.14 4.73
N VAL A 25 -3.34 8.31 3.71
CA VAL A 25 -2.71 9.56 3.33
C VAL A 25 -3.42 10.12 2.11
N ASP A 26 -3.91 11.35 2.23
CA ASP A 26 -4.35 12.14 1.08
C ASP A 26 -3.11 12.70 0.37
N LEU A 27 -2.86 12.24 -0.85
CA LEU A 27 -1.79 12.74 -1.72
C LEU A 27 -2.22 13.96 -2.55
N GLY A 28 -3.46 14.42 -2.44
CA GLY A 28 -3.98 15.54 -3.23
C GLY A 28 -4.18 15.17 -4.70
N LEU A 29 -4.46 13.89 -4.96
CA LEU A 29 -4.72 13.39 -6.30
C LEU A 29 -6.12 13.82 -6.78
N PRO A 30 -6.31 14.10 -8.09
CA PRO A 30 -7.60 14.49 -8.63
C PRO A 30 -8.74 13.50 -8.34
N SER A 31 -8.46 12.20 -8.28
CA SER A 31 -9.46 11.19 -7.91
C SER A 31 -9.97 11.29 -6.47
N GLY A 32 -9.26 12.00 -5.59
CA GLY A 32 -9.51 12.01 -4.15
C GLY A 32 -9.16 10.69 -3.45
N THR A 33 -8.51 9.76 -4.15
CA THR A 33 -8.11 8.46 -3.58
C THR A 33 -7.16 8.66 -2.41
N LEU A 34 -7.48 8.05 -1.28
CA LEU A 34 -6.59 8.02 -0.13
C LEU A 34 -5.76 6.73 -0.15
N TRP A 35 -4.48 6.82 0.17
CA TRP A 35 -3.54 5.69 0.09
C TRP A 35 -3.07 5.27 1.48
N LYS A 36 -3.12 3.98 1.77
CA LYS A 36 -2.63 3.47 3.06
C LYS A 36 -1.13 3.75 3.25
N ASP A 37 -0.73 4.19 4.44
CA ASP A 37 0.66 4.53 4.74
C ASP A 37 1.65 3.35 4.64
N ARG A 38 1.15 2.11 4.80
CA ARG A 38 1.92 0.85 4.71
C ARG A 38 1.28 -0.21 3.81
N ASN A 39 2.12 -1.09 3.27
CA ASN A 39 1.69 -2.29 2.55
C ASN A 39 0.97 -3.25 3.50
N GLU A 40 0.11 -4.09 2.95
CA GLU A 40 -0.23 -5.36 3.59
C GLU A 40 1.05 -6.22 3.75
N PRO A 41 1.18 -7.01 4.83
CA PRO A 41 2.48 -7.52 5.28
C PRO A 41 3.08 -8.63 4.43
N TYR A 42 2.33 -9.17 3.47
CA TYR A 42 2.73 -10.33 2.68
C TYR A 42 2.66 -10.04 1.18
N PHE A 43 3.27 -10.95 0.43
CA PHE A 43 3.03 -11.08 -1.00
C PHE A 43 1.77 -11.92 -1.24
N TYR A 44 0.89 -11.43 -2.09
CA TYR A 44 -0.38 -12.08 -2.41
C TYR A 44 -0.41 -12.40 -3.90
N THR A 45 -0.86 -13.60 -4.25
CA THR A 45 -1.34 -13.85 -5.61
C THR A 45 -2.49 -12.91 -5.93
N TYR A 46 -2.78 -12.70 -7.21
CA TYR A 46 -3.89 -11.83 -7.59
C TYR A 46 -5.22 -12.33 -7.02
N ALA A 47 -5.46 -13.65 -7.04
CA ALA A 47 -6.68 -14.24 -6.48
C ALA A 47 -6.78 -14.04 -4.97
N GLU A 48 -5.68 -14.22 -4.22
CA GLU A 48 -5.62 -13.93 -2.78
C GLU A 48 -5.91 -12.45 -2.49
N ALA A 49 -5.30 -11.55 -3.25
CA ALA A 49 -5.46 -10.11 -3.08
C ALA A 49 -6.91 -9.66 -3.34
N VAL A 50 -7.52 -10.10 -4.45
CA VAL A 50 -8.91 -9.79 -4.79
C VAL A 50 -9.87 -10.34 -3.73
N SER A 51 -9.67 -11.59 -3.29
CA SER A 51 -10.49 -12.23 -2.26
C SER A 51 -10.42 -11.50 -0.91
N ALA A 52 -9.22 -11.11 -0.48
CA ALA A 52 -9.00 -10.50 0.83
C ALA A 52 -9.37 -9.01 0.88
N PHE A 53 -9.13 -8.27 -0.21
CA PHE A 53 -9.18 -6.80 -0.17
C PHE A 53 -10.29 -6.20 -1.03
N GLY A 54 -10.76 -6.91 -2.06
CA GLY A 54 -11.87 -6.48 -2.90
C GLY A 54 -11.69 -5.06 -3.43
N SER A 55 -12.66 -4.19 -3.14
CA SER A 55 -12.68 -2.79 -3.60
C SER A 55 -11.59 -1.90 -2.98
N ARG A 56 -10.86 -2.37 -1.96
CA ARG A 56 -9.74 -1.65 -1.36
C ARG A 56 -8.42 -1.86 -2.11
N LEU A 57 -8.38 -2.77 -3.08
CA LEU A 57 -7.24 -2.94 -3.96
C LEU A 57 -7.30 -1.86 -5.05
N PRO A 58 -6.21 -1.10 -5.30
CA PRO A 58 -6.24 0.01 -6.23
C PRO A 58 -6.57 -0.48 -7.64
N THR A 59 -7.32 0.29 -8.40
CA THR A 59 -7.52 0.03 -9.82
C THR A 59 -6.27 0.38 -10.61
N ARG A 60 -6.17 -0.10 -11.86
CA ARG A 60 -5.11 0.33 -12.78
C ARG A 60 -5.06 1.86 -12.91
N LEU A 61 -6.22 2.50 -13.03
CA LEU A 61 -6.31 3.96 -13.18
C LEU A 61 -5.78 4.71 -11.94
N GLN A 62 -6.00 4.19 -10.73
CA GLN A 62 -5.45 4.79 -9.51
C GLN A 62 -3.92 4.66 -9.46
N LEU A 63 -3.36 3.51 -9.87
CA LEU A 63 -1.91 3.35 -9.99
C LEU A 63 -1.33 4.24 -11.09
N GLU A 64 -2.00 4.33 -12.25
CA GLU A 64 -1.60 5.26 -13.34
C GLU A 64 -1.62 6.71 -12.87
N GLU A 65 -2.64 7.12 -12.10
CA GLU A 65 -2.70 8.46 -11.54
C GLU A 65 -1.53 8.73 -10.57
N LEU A 66 -1.21 7.76 -9.71
CA LEU A 66 -0.06 7.84 -8.81
C LEU A 66 1.28 7.98 -9.60
N VAL A 67 1.45 7.25 -10.70
CA VAL A 67 2.62 7.37 -11.59
C VAL A 67 2.69 8.75 -12.27
N VAL A 68 1.57 9.26 -12.74
CA VAL A 68 1.53 10.47 -13.60
C VAL A 68 1.47 11.77 -12.79
N LYS A 69 0.89 11.76 -11.59
CA LYS A 69 0.59 12.98 -10.82
C LYS A 69 1.49 13.19 -9.61
N CYS A 70 2.19 12.17 -9.14
CA CYS A 70 3.13 12.30 -8.03
C CYS A 70 4.56 12.50 -8.53
N ASP A 71 5.37 13.15 -7.71
CA ASP A 71 6.82 13.12 -7.83
C ASP A 71 7.38 11.86 -7.16
N TRP A 72 8.47 11.33 -7.71
CA TRP A 72 9.12 10.11 -7.24
C TRP A 72 10.57 10.40 -6.86
N GLU A 73 10.82 10.40 -5.55
CA GLU A 73 12.16 10.59 -4.99
C GLU A 73 12.79 9.22 -4.70
N TYR A 74 13.96 8.97 -5.30
CA TYR A 74 14.74 7.76 -5.09
C TYR A 74 15.21 7.67 -3.64
N MET A 75 15.03 6.49 -3.05
CA MET A 75 15.57 6.11 -1.75
C MET A 75 16.36 4.79 -1.92
N GLU A 76 17.26 4.48 -1.00
CA GLU A 76 18.07 3.24 -1.07
C GLU A 76 17.20 1.98 -1.09
N ASP A 77 16.08 2.00 -0.38
CA ASP A 77 15.18 0.88 -0.14
C ASP A 77 13.82 0.99 -0.85
N GLY A 78 13.65 1.96 -1.77
CA GLY A 78 12.38 2.18 -2.44
C GLY A 78 12.20 3.57 -3.03
N TYR A 79 10.94 4.01 -3.07
CA TYR A 79 10.58 5.35 -3.50
C TYR A 79 9.75 6.06 -2.44
N ARG A 80 10.08 7.34 -2.23
CA ARG A 80 9.18 8.29 -1.60
C ARG A 80 8.32 8.92 -2.70
N VAL A 81 7.01 8.64 -2.64
CA VAL A 81 6.03 9.14 -3.61
C VAL A 81 5.35 10.36 -3.01
N ILE A 82 5.52 11.51 -3.64
CA ILE A 82 5.08 12.81 -3.14
C ILE A 82 3.93 13.30 -3.99
N GLY A 83 2.77 13.48 -3.38
CA GLY A 83 1.58 13.95 -4.06
C GLY A 83 1.59 15.45 -4.34
N PRO A 84 0.72 15.96 -5.23
CA PRO A 84 0.62 17.39 -5.54
C PRO A 84 0.42 18.32 -4.32
N ASN A 85 -0.14 17.80 -3.21
CA ASN A 85 -0.33 18.56 -1.97
C ASN A 85 0.91 18.54 -1.04
N GLY A 86 2.00 17.88 -1.43
CA GLY A 86 3.24 17.76 -0.64
C GLY A 86 3.26 16.62 0.38
N ASN A 87 2.13 15.93 0.62
CA ASN A 87 2.11 14.71 1.42
C ASN A 87 2.79 13.57 0.67
N SER A 88 3.27 12.57 1.40
CA SER A 88 4.00 11.46 0.79
C SER A 88 3.71 10.12 1.44
N ILE A 89 3.83 9.06 0.64
CA ILE A 89 3.92 7.66 1.10
C ILE A 89 5.26 7.07 0.70
N PHE A 90 5.62 5.95 1.32
CA PHE A 90 6.81 5.18 0.95
C PHE A 90 6.43 3.82 0.36
N LEU A 91 7.00 3.50 -0.80
CA LEU A 91 6.85 2.22 -1.50
C LEU A 91 8.20 1.48 -1.49
N PRO A 92 8.35 0.40 -0.69
CA PRO A 92 9.59 -0.35 -0.62
C PRO A 92 9.87 -1.15 -1.90
N ALA A 93 11.15 -1.21 -2.27
CA ALA A 93 11.68 -2.07 -3.33
C ALA A 93 12.54 -3.18 -2.70
N ASP A 94 11.92 -4.28 -2.32
CA ASP A 94 12.55 -5.40 -1.58
C ASP A 94 12.13 -6.78 -2.12
N GLY A 95 11.37 -6.81 -3.22
CA GLY A 95 11.16 -8.02 -4.01
C GLY A 95 9.71 -8.32 -4.31
N TYR A 96 9.52 -9.53 -4.83
CA TYR A 96 8.24 -10.17 -5.06
C TYR A 96 8.40 -11.68 -4.98
N ARG A 97 7.30 -12.42 -4.86
CA ARG A 97 7.30 -13.89 -4.82
C ARG A 97 7.02 -14.47 -6.20
N ASP A 98 7.84 -15.40 -6.68
CA ASP A 98 7.56 -16.15 -7.91
C ASP A 98 6.48 -17.22 -7.72
N SER A 99 6.10 -17.88 -8.82
CA SER A 99 5.10 -18.95 -8.85
C SER A 99 5.45 -20.16 -7.97
N GLU A 100 6.73 -20.39 -7.72
CA GLU A 100 7.26 -21.47 -6.88
C GLU A 100 7.38 -21.06 -5.40
N GLY A 101 7.08 -19.81 -5.07
CA GLY A 101 7.09 -19.31 -3.70
C GLY A 101 8.42 -18.72 -3.23
N LYS A 102 9.40 -18.56 -4.12
CA LYS A 102 10.70 -17.96 -3.81
C LYS A 102 10.64 -16.44 -3.95
N ILE A 103 11.35 -15.74 -3.06
CA ILE A 103 11.46 -14.28 -3.12
C ILE A 103 12.55 -13.89 -4.12
N MET A 104 12.17 -13.07 -5.09
CA MET A 104 12.96 -12.59 -6.22
C MET A 104 13.27 -11.09 -6.08
N SER A 105 14.26 -10.63 -6.85
CA SER A 105 14.67 -9.21 -6.92
C SER A 105 14.95 -8.57 -5.55
N GLN A 106 15.88 -9.17 -4.80
CA GLN A 106 16.36 -8.66 -3.52
C GLN A 106 17.76 -8.03 -3.65
N GLY A 107 18.13 -7.20 -2.67
CA GLY A 107 19.46 -6.58 -2.58
C GLY A 107 19.59 -5.26 -3.34
N PHE A 108 20.80 -4.94 -3.81
CA PHE A 108 21.16 -3.61 -4.35
C PHE A 108 20.36 -3.17 -5.59
N TYR A 109 19.74 -4.11 -6.30
CA TYR A 109 18.91 -3.85 -7.48
C TYR A 109 17.48 -4.36 -7.27
N ALA A 110 17.00 -4.29 -6.03
CA ALA A 110 15.69 -4.78 -5.69
C ALA A 110 14.58 -4.00 -6.42
N SER A 111 13.51 -4.71 -6.71
CA SER A 111 12.32 -4.18 -7.36
C SER A 111 11.08 -4.81 -6.75
N SER A 112 9.99 -4.06 -6.72
CA SER A 112 8.73 -4.51 -6.16
C SER A 112 7.60 -4.36 -7.16
N LEU A 113 6.60 -5.21 -6.98
CA LEU A 113 5.40 -5.30 -7.80
C LEU A 113 4.19 -5.05 -6.89
N TYR A 114 3.19 -4.31 -7.37
CA TYR A 114 1.99 -3.96 -6.60
C TYR A 114 0.74 -4.24 -7.43
N TRP A 115 -0.11 -5.15 -6.96
CA TRP A 115 -1.32 -5.50 -7.69
C TRP A 115 -2.28 -4.31 -7.82
N SER A 116 -2.84 -4.17 -9.00
CA SER A 116 -4.14 -3.53 -9.16
C SER A 116 -5.27 -4.57 -9.08
N SER A 117 -6.50 -4.12 -8.92
CA SER A 117 -7.72 -4.94 -9.07
C SER A 117 -8.13 -5.17 -10.52
N THR A 118 -7.43 -4.59 -11.50
CA THR A 118 -7.82 -4.62 -12.91
C THR A 118 -7.20 -5.81 -13.65
N PRO A 119 -8.00 -6.76 -14.15
CA PRO A 119 -7.52 -7.87 -14.99
C PRO A 119 -6.84 -7.38 -16.28
N SER A 120 -5.83 -8.12 -16.75
CA SER A 120 -5.35 -8.04 -18.14
C SER A 120 -5.41 -9.43 -18.76
N GLY A 121 -6.26 -9.64 -19.75
CA GLY A 121 -6.45 -10.96 -20.37
C GLY A 121 -6.90 -12.07 -19.40
N SER A 122 -6.61 -13.32 -19.76
CA SER A 122 -7.01 -14.52 -18.99
C SER A 122 -6.18 -14.70 -17.72
N ASP A 123 -4.86 -14.52 -17.82
CA ASP A 123 -3.92 -15.04 -16.82
C ASP A 123 -3.04 -13.98 -16.14
N SER A 124 -3.13 -12.71 -16.54
CA SER A 124 -2.39 -11.60 -15.93
C SER A 124 -3.31 -10.50 -15.37
N ALA A 125 -2.75 -9.61 -14.57
CA ALA A 125 -3.46 -8.44 -14.08
C ALA A 125 -2.51 -7.26 -14.12
N TRP A 126 -3.06 -6.05 -14.19
CA TRP A 126 -2.23 -4.85 -14.16
C TRP A 126 -1.60 -4.68 -12.78
N PHE A 127 -0.35 -4.25 -12.74
CA PHE A 127 0.40 -3.94 -11.54
C PHE A 127 1.29 -2.70 -11.75
N LEU A 128 1.73 -2.11 -10.65
CA LEU A 128 2.80 -1.12 -10.64
C LEU A 128 4.13 -1.84 -10.42
N TYR A 129 5.09 -1.60 -11.30
CA TYR A 129 6.49 -2.01 -11.17
C TYR A 129 7.32 -0.83 -10.69
N ILE A 130 8.13 -1.05 -9.65
CA ILE A 130 9.12 -0.07 -9.18
C ILE A 130 10.52 -0.68 -9.11
N SER A 131 11.52 0.04 -9.60
CA SER A 131 12.93 -0.32 -9.48
C SER A 131 13.78 0.94 -9.27
N PRO A 132 14.10 1.29 -8.01
CA PRO A 132 14.89 2.47 -7.66
C PRO A 132 16.23 2.51 -8.38
N ALA A 133 16.97 1.40 -8.40
CA ALA A 133 18.29 1.31 -9.02
C ALA A 133 18.28 1.59 -10.54
N ASN A 134 17.14 1.36 -11.20
CA ASN A 134 16.96 1.63 -12.64
C ASN A 134 16.16 2.91 -12.91
N GLY A 135 15.69 3.62 -11.87
CA GLY A 135 14.87 4.81 -12.03
C GLY A 135 13.46 4.53 -12.58
N VAL A 136 12.94 3.30 -12.44
CA VAL A 136 11.70 2.87 -13.09
C VAL A 136 10.52 2.87 -12.11
N HIS A 137 9.40 3.45 -12.53
CA HIS A 137 8.10 3.37 -11.88
C HIS A 137 7.01 3.45 -12.96
N ASN A 138 6.42 2.31 -13.35
CA ASN A 138 5.43 2.27 -14.43
C ASN A 138 4.40 1.15 -14.22
N ILE A 139 3.34 1.23 -15.01
CA ILE A 139 2.30 0.20 -15.06
C ILE A 139 2.69 -0.86 -16.08
N ASP A 140 2.44 -2.12 -15.74
CA ASP A 140 2.79 -3.31 -16.52
C ASP A 140 1.76 -4.42 -16.24
N ASP A 141 1.70 -5.44 -17.10
CA ASP A 141 0.80 -6.59 -17.05
C ASP A 141 1.45 -7.89 -17.57
N SER A 142 2.78 -7.90 -17.71
CA SER A 142 3.56 -9.00 -18.27
C SER A 142 3.72 -10.21 -17.35
N MET A 143 3.32 -10.10 -16.09
CA MET A 143 3.42 -11.17 -15.08
C MET A 143 2.10 -11.88 -14.83
N THR A 144 2.18 -13.17 -14.57
CA THR A 144 1.03 -14.04 -14.32
C THR A 144 0.48 -13.88 -12.90
N ARG A 145 -0.82 -14.17 -12.74
CA ARG A 145 -1.58 -13.99 -11.49
C ARG A 145 -1.19 -14.90 -10.32
N ASP A 146 -0.37 -15.92 -10.57
CA ASP A 146 0.18 -16.87 -9.60
C ASP A 146 1.43 -16.36 -8.86
N PHE A 147 2.03 -15.27 -9.34
CA PHE A 147 3.09 -14.56 -8.61
C PHE A 147 2.51 -13.79 -7.42
N GLY A 148 3.30 -13.66 -6.36
CA GLY A 148 2.91 -12.90 -5.17
C GLY A 148 3.48 -11.48 -5.17
N PHE A 149 2.62 -10.46 -5.19
CA PHE A 149 3.00 -9.05 -5.18
C PHE A 149 2.51 -8.34 -3.92
N TYR A 150 3.03 -7.13 -3.69
CA TYR A 150 2.50 -6.28 -2.63
C TYR A 150 1.07 -5.82 -2.92
N VAL A 151 0.39 -5.48 -1.83
CA VAL A 151 -0.90 -4.80 -1.84
C VAL A 151 -0.77 -3.51 -1.03
N ARG A 152 -1.10 -2.39 -1.67
CA ARG A 152 -1.20 -1.08 -1.05
C ARG A 152 -2.66 -0.62 -1.13
N LEU A 153 -3.36 -0.64 0.00
CA LEU A 153 -4.81 -0.39 0.00
C LEU A 153 -5.15 1.07 -0.25
N VAL A 154 -6.34 1.28 -0.80
CA VAL A 154 -6.95 2.58 -1.07
C VAL A 154 -8.34 2.72 -0.42
N GLN A 155 -8.76 3.97 -0.23
CA GLN A 155 -10.11 4.37 0.20
C GLN A 155 -10.66 5.48 -0.69
#